data_AF-A0A521ZX86-F1
#
_entry.id   AF-A0A521ZX86-F1
#
_cell.length_a   1.000
_cell.length_b   1.000
_cell.length_c   1.000
_cell.angle_alpha   90.00
_cell.angle_beta   90.00
_cell.angle_gamma   90.00
#
_symmetry.space_group_name_H-M   'P 1'
#
loop_
_entity.id
_entity.type
_entity.pdbx_description
1 polymer ?
#
loop_
_entity_poly.entity_id
_entity_poly.type
_entity_poly.pdbx_seq_one_letter_code
_entity_poly.pdbx_strand_id
1 'polypeptide(L)'
;MQKSLHTEQQDRLLSLLRELRQNNNVTQADLAMRLDVTQSDISKVERGVRRLDVLELRAWLKALGTSLPEFALGLEAEIEAIAALNRRLQKKATPSNTRS
;
A
#
# COMPACT_ATOMS: atom_id res chain seq x y z
N MET A 1 7.78 -6.46 18.48
CA MET A 1 7.82 -7.16 17.18
C MET A 1 6.61 -6.89 16.27
N GLN A 2 5.57 -6.15 16.69
CA GLN A 2 4.44 -5.76 15.80
C GLN A 2 4.75 -4.61 14.83
N LYS A 3 5.79 -3.79 15.11
CA LYS A 3 6.14 -2.65 14.25
C LYS A 3 6.47 -3.06 12.81
N SER A 4 7.15 -4.19 12.58
CA SER A 4 7.58 -4.56 11.23
C SER A 4 6.42 -4.95 10.31
N LEU A 5 5.43 -5.70 10.82
CA LEU A 5 4.26 -6.13 10.03
C LEU A 5 3.38 -4.95 9.64
N HIS A 6 3.15 -4.03 10.58
CA HIS A 6 2.42 -2.79 10.27
C HIS A 6 3.18 -1.91 9.28
N THR A 7 4.51 -1.87 9.36
CA THR A 7 5.33 -1.16 8.37
C THR A 7 5.23 -1.81 6.99
N GLU A 8 5.32 -3.14 6.88
CA GLU A 8 5.23 -3.86 5.59
C GLU A 8 3.85 -3.68 4.93
N GLN A 9 2.76 -3.76 5.70
CA GLN A 9 1.40 -3.51 5.21
C GLN A 9 1.21 -2.04 4.78
N GLN A 10 1.76 -1.10 5.56
CA GLN A 10 1.71 0.32 5.23
C GLN A 10 2.49 0.61 3.95
N ASP A 11 3.70 0.06 3.81
CA ASP A 11 4.52 0.22 2.61
C ASP A 11 3.81 -0.36 1.39
N ARG A 12 3.11 -1.49 1.56
CA ARG A 12 2.33 -2.07 0.46
C ARG A 12 1.16 -1.17 0.07
N LEU A 13 0.38 -0.67 1.03
CA LEU A 13 -0.69 0.31 0.76
C LEU A 13 -0.16 1.51 -0.04
N LEU A 14 0.96 2.10 0.36
CA LEU A 14 1.56 3.25 -0.33
C LEU A 14 2.05 2.90 -1.74
N SER A 15 2.62 1.71 -1.91
CA SER A 15 3.02 1.18 -3.22
C SER A 15 1.82 1.06 -4.16
N LEU A 16 0.71 0.44 -3.71
CA LEU A 16 -0.49 0.33 -4.56
C LEU A 16 -1.06 1.69 -4.93
N LEU A 17 -1.11 2.66 -4.01
CA LEU A 17 -1.62 4.01 -4.33
C LEU A 17 -0.78 4.68 -5.41
N ARG A 18 0.55 4.53 -5.34
CA ARG A 18 1.47 5.05 -6.34
C ARG A 18 1.36 4.32 -7.67
N GLU A 19 1.31 2.99 -7.64
CA GLU A 19 1.13 2.13 -8.83
C GLU A 19 -0.18 2.47 -9.53
N LEU A 20 -1.29 2.59 -8.80
CA LEU A 20 -2.59 2.99 -9.32
C LEU A 20 -2.52 4.35 -10.03
N ARG A 21 -1.86 5.34 -9.42
CA ARG A 21 -1.69 6.66 -10.03
C ARG A 21 -0.87 6.56 -11.33
N GLN A 22 0.23 5.83 -11.31
CA GLN A 22 1.12 5.64 -12.45
C GLN A 22 0.43 4.90 -13.60
N ASN A 23 -0.33 3.85 -13.30
CA ASN A 23 -1.10 3.07 -14.28
C ASN A 23 -2.19 3.89 -14.96
N ASN A 24 -2.72 4.90 -14.27
CA ASN A 24 -3.65 5.88 -14.84
C ASN A 24 -2.95 7.04 -15.59
N ASN A 25 -1.62 7.01 -15.72
CA ASN A 25 -0.82 8.09 -16.33
C ASN A 25 -1.05 9.46 -15.69
N VAL A 26 -1.34 9.49 -14.38
CA VAL A 26 -1.61 10.73 -13.63
C VAL A 26 -0.32 11.17 -12.95
N THR A 27 0.14 12.40 -13.13
CA THR A 27 1.29 12.92 -12.37
C THR A 27 0.89 13.27 -10.93
N GLN A 28 1.86 13.46 -10.03
CA GLN A 28 1.54 13.94 -8.69
C GLN A 28 0.92 15.34 -8.71
N ALA A 29 1.29 16.19 -9.69
CA ALA A 29 0.68 17.51 -9.87
C ALA A 29 -0.77 17.41 -10.35
N ASP A 30 -1.06 16.50 -11.28
CA ASP A 30 -2.43 16.28 -11.75
C ASP A 30 -3.35 15.77 -10.64
N LEU A 31 -2.86 14.84 -9.82
CA LEU A 31 -3.63 14.34 -8.68
C LEU A 31 -3.84 15.42 -7.62
N ALA A 32 -2.82 16.24 -7.36
CA ALA A 32 -2.92 17.37 -6.45
C ALA A 32 -4.03 18.35 -6.89
N MET A 33 -4.07 18.67 -8.18
CA MET A 33 -5.12 19.51 -8.77
C MET A 33 -6.52 18.88 -8.62
N ARG A 34 -6.66 17.56 -8.82
CA ARG A 34 -7.95 16.86 -8.66
C ARG A 34 -8.46 16.84 -7.22
N LEU A 35 -7.56 16.93 -6.25
CA LEU A 35 -7.86 16.84 -4.82
C LEU A 35 -7.83 18.19 -4.10
N ASP A 36 -7.56 19.29 -4.81
CA ASP A 36 -7.38 20.63 -4.24
C ASP A 36 -6.31 20.68 -3.13
N VAL A 37 -5.17 20.05 -3.39
CA VAL A 37 -4.00 20.02 -2.49
C VAL A 37 -2.71 20.35 -3.24
N THR A 38 -1.57 20.37 -2.56
CA THR A 38 -0.27 20.59 -3.22
C THR A 38 0.35 19.28 -3.70
N GLN A 39 1.19 19.35 -4.75
CA GLN A 39 2.01 18.20 -5.18
C GLN A 39 2.93 17.71 -4.04
N SER A 40 3.37 18.60 -3.14
CA SER A 40 4.15 18.25 -1.96
C SER A 40 3.34 17.35 -1.01
N ASP A 41 2.04 17.60 -0.86
CA ASP A 41 1.17 16.76 -0.02
C ASP A 41 1.00 15.37 -0.62
N ILE A 42 0.81 15.27 -1.93
CA ILE A 42 0.81 13.98 -2.66
C ILE A 42 2.12 13.23 -2.43
N SER A 43 3.26 13.91 -2.57
CA SER A 43 4.59 13.32 -2.34
C SER A 43 4.81 12.87 -0.89
N LYS A 44 4.32 13.62 0.11
CA LYS A 44 4.40 13.23 1.52
C LYS A 44 3.55 11.99 1.80
N VAL A 45 2.37 11.88 1.18
CA VAL A 45 1.51 10.70 1.29
C VAL A 45 2.18 9.49 0.67
N GLU A 46 2.63 9.56 -0.57
CA GLU A 46 3.26 8.43 -1.28
C GLU A 46 4.56 7.94 -0.61
N ARG A 47 5.21 8.78 0.20
CA ARG A 47 6.40 8.42 0.99
C ARG A 47 6.08 8.02 2.44
N GLY A 48 4.81 8.05 2.84
CA GLY A 48 4.38 7.70 4.21
C GLY A 48 4.69 8.76 5.27
N VAL A 49 5.14 9.95 4.87
CA VAL A 49 5.38 11.11 5.75
C VAL A 49 4.06 11.66 6.28
N ARG A 50 3.02 11.66 5.44
CA ARG A 50 1.65 12.05 5.81
C ARG A 50 0.74 10.85 5.63
N ARG A 51 -0.08 10.56 6.64
CA ARG A 51 -1.11 9.52 6.56
C ARG A 51 -2.37 10.11 5.92
N LEU A 52 -3.09 9.26 5.18
CA LEU A 52 -4.46 9.54 4.75
C LEU A 52 -5.42 8.97 5.78
N ASP A 53 -6.47 9.72 6.12
CA ASP A 53 -7.66 9.09 6.71
C ASP A 53 -8.50 8.37 5.64
N VAL A 54 -9.56 7.67 6.07
CA VAL A 54 -10.40 6.87 5.17
C VAL A 54 -11.18 7.70 4.15
N LEU A 55 -11.57 8.93 4.49
CA LEU A 55 -12.29 9.83 3.60
C LEU A 55 -11.34 10.43 2.56
N GLU A 56 -10.14 10.81 2.99
CA GLU A 56 -9.07 11.26 2.10
C GLU A 56 -8.65 10.15 1.13
N LEU A 57 -8.49 8.92 1.61
CA LEU A 57 -8.23 7.74 0.77
C LEU A 57 -9.36 7.55 -0.25
N ARG A 58 -10.62 7.64 0.17
CA ARG A 58 -11.77 7.55 -0.76
C ARG A 58 -11.74 8.64 -1.83
N ALA A 59 -11.39 9.88 -1.48
CA ALA A 59 -11.26 10.97 -2.44
C ALA A 59 -10.11 10.72 -3.43
N TRP A 60 -8.96 10.27 -2.92
CA TRP A 60 -7.79 9.90 -3.71
C TRP A 60 -8.11 8.82 -4.75
N LEU A 61 -8.76 7.74 -4.33
CA LEU A 61 -9.15 6.64 -5.21
C LEU A 61 -10.15 7.08 -6.28
N LYS A 62 -11.13 7.90 -5.91
CA LYS A 62 -12.08 8.47 -6.87
C LYS A 62 -11.39 9.36 -7.91
N ALA A 63 -10.43 10.18 -7.49
CA ALA A 63 -9.65 11.02 -8.41
C ALA A 63 -8.81 10.19 -9.40
N LEU A 64 -8.57 8.92 -9.10
CA LEU A 64 -7.88 7.95 -9.96
C LEU A 64 -8.83 6.97 -10.67
N GLY A 65 -10.14 7.19 -10.59
CA GLY A 65 -11.13 6.38 -11.32
C GLY A 65 -11.45 5.01 -10.69
N THR A 66 -11.11 4.77 -9.42
CA THR A 66 -11.47 3.55 -8.70
C THR A 66 -12.31 3.85 -7.45
N SER A 67 -12.80 2.80 -6.80
CA SER A 67 -13.61 2.87 -5.59
C SER A 67 -12.87 2.28 -4.39
N LEU A 68 -13.22 2.75 -3.18
CA LEU A 68 -12.64 2.20 -1.95
C LEU A 68 -12.88 0.68 -1.79
N PRO A 69 -14.07 0.12 -2.06
CA PRO A 69 -14.28 -1.32 -1.96
C PRO A 69 -13.43 -2.13 -2.93
N GLU A 70 -13.32 -1.70 -4.19
CA GLU A 70 -12.50 -2.36 -5.20
C GLU A 70 -11.02 -2.36 -4.82
N PHE A 71 -10.51 -1.20 -4.39
CA PHE A 71 -9.13 -1.06 -3.93
C PHE A 71 -8.84 -1.92 -2.69
N ALA A 72 -9.76 -1.94 -1.71
CA ALA A 72 -9.61 -2.70 -0.48
C ALA A 72 -9.52 -4.21 -0.76
N LEU A 73 -10.34 -4.74 -1.68
CA LEU A 73 -10.26 -6.16 -2.08
C LEU A 73 -8.88 -6.52 -2.64
N GLY A 74 -8.31 -5.66 -3.50
CA GLY A 74 -6.96 -5.86 -4.04
C GLY A 74 -5.89 -5.80 -2.96
N LEU A 75 -5.95 -4.80 -2.07
CA LEU A 75 -5.01 -4.63 -0.98
C LEU A 75 -4.99 -5.84 -0.03
N GLU A 76 -6.17 -6.33 0.38
CA GLU A 76 -6.29 -7.49 1.27
C GLU A 76 -5.67 -8.76 0.65
N ALA A 77 -5.93 -8.98 -0.65
CA ALA A 77 -5.37 -10.12 -1.37
C ALA A 77 -3.82 -10.10 -1.38
N GLU A 78 -3.23 -8.92 -1.57
CA GLU A 78 -1.77 -8.77 -1.58
C GLU A 78 -1.15 -8.89 -0.18
N ILE A 79 -1.80 -8.34 0.85
CA ILE A 79 -1.36 -8.49 2.24
C ILE A 79 -1.36 -9.98 2.64
N GLU A 80 -2.41 -10.73 2.30
CA GLU A 80 -2.47 -12.17 2.58
C GLU A 80 -1.44 -12.96 1.77
N ALA A 81 -1.17 -12.57 0.52
CA ALA A 81 -0.13 -13.18 -0.30
C ALA A 81 1.27 -13.00 0.32
N ILE A 82 1.58 -11.78 0.80
CA ILE A 82 2.82 -11.46 1.52
C ILE A 82 2.90 -12.28 2.81
N ALA A 83 1.83 -12.31 3.61
CA ALA A 83 1.79 -13.10 4.84
C ALA A 83 2.02 -14.60 4.57
N ALA A 84 1.41 -15.15 3.51
CA ALA A 84 1.61 -16.53 3.09
C ALA A 84 3.05 -16.81 2.64
N LEU A 85 3.68 -15.89 1.91
CA LEU A 85 5.08 -16.00 1.50
C LEU A 85 6.02 -15.98 2.71
N ASN A 86 5.84 -15.03 3.63
CA ASN A 86 6.63 -14.92 4.85
C ASN A 86 6.53 -16.19 5.70
N ARG A 87 5.33 -16.78 5.83
CA ARG A 87 5.13 -18.08 6.48
C ARG A 87 5.90 -19.22 5.79
N ARG A 88 5.96 -19.26 4.46
CA ARG A 88 6.70 -20.28 3.71
C ARG A 88 8.22 -20.13 3.89
N LEU A 89 8.73 -18.91 3.85
CA LEU A 89 10.16 -18.62 4.02
C LEU A 89 10.65 -19.02 5.42
N GLN A 90 9.85 -18.73 6.46
CA GLN A 90 10.15 -19.13 7.84
C GLN A 90 10.21 -20.66 8.00
N LYS A 91 9.28 -21.40 7.37
CA LYS A 91 9.29 -22.87 7.38
C LYS A 91 10.51 -23.46 6.69
N LYS A 92 11.00 -22.85 5.60
CA LYS A 92 12.19 -23.31 4.87
C LYS A 92 13.51 -22.99 5.60
N ALA A 93 13.54 -21.92 6.38
CA ALA A 93 14.71 -21.47 7.14
C ALA A 93 14.93 -22.19 8.47
N THR A 94 14.01 -23.07 8.88
CA THR A 94 14.17 -23.91 10.08
C THR A 94 14.65 -25.29 9.62
N PRO A 95 15.97 -25.59 9.61
CA PRO A 95 16.40 -26.94 9.26
C PRO A 95 15.91 -27.88 10.34
N SER A 96 15.39 -29.03 9.91
CA SER A 96 15.15 -30.19 10.75
C SER A 96 16.44 -30.54 11.47
N ASN A 97 16.58 -30.11 12.73
CA ASN A 97 17.56 -30.70 13.63
C ASN A 97 17.03 -32.08 14.05
N THR A 98 17.10 -33.02 13.10
CA THR A 98 16.90 -34.44 13.37
C THR A 98 18.26 -35.08 13.53
N ARG A 99 18.58 -35.32 14.81
CA ARG A 99 19.32 -36.46 15.37
C ARG A 99 20.80 -36.60 15.00
N SER A 100 21.65 -36.57 16.02
CA SER A 100 22.12 -37.78 16.71
C SER A 100 22.63 -37.43 18.10
#